data_AF-A0A9D6L5C0-F1
#
_entry.id   AF-A0A9D6L5C0-F1
#
_cell.length_a   1.000
_cell.length_b   1.000
_cell.length_c   1.000
_cell.angle_alpha   90.00
_cell.angle_beta   90.00
_cell.angle_gamma   90.00
#
_symmetry.space_group_name_H-M   'P 1'
#
loop_
_entity.id
_entity.type
_entity.pdbx_description
1 polymer ?
#
loop_
_entity_poly.entity_id
_entity_poly.type
_entity_poly.pdbx_seq_one_letter_code
_entity_poly.pdbx_strand_id
1 'polypeptide(L)'
;DVKAIGLELIEPENREPVHGAEAAQIWSRVLTALSATEPWAFDFFSHLERVREYCGRHEIVYREMGKCMVISAPGGDALPALLERFEGETFGVRSGGPLLAVDEALEGDLARRGVDAYHQTYPNYLFCGVCDFENGFLTLLTKRLWASEVIRRVTPVLTDLAVEARIPR
;
A
#
# COMPACT_ATOMS: atom_id res chain seq x y z
N ASP A 1 19.92 11.16 -1.93
CA ASP A 1 19.09 10.65 -0.81
C ASP A 1 17.71 10.26 -1.27
N VAL A 2 17.36 9.00 -1.00
CA VAL A 2 15.99 8.50 -1.13
C VAL A 2 15.26 8.90 0.14
N LYS A 3 14.15 9.62 0.01
CA LYS A 3 13.30 9.99 1.15
C LYS A 3 12.31 8.86 1.39
N ALA A 4 12.63 8.03 2.39
CA ALA A 4 11.74 7.00 2.91
C ALA A 4 11.04 7.53 4.17
N ILE A 5 9.74 7.27 4.29
CA ILE A 5 8.94 7.58 5.48
C ILE A 5 8.29 6.26 5.91
N GLY A 6 8.76 5.71 7.04
CA GLY A 6 8.10 4.57 7.67
C GLY A 6 6.86 5.02 8.42
N LEU A 7 5.77 4.29 8.26
CA LEU A 7 4.55 4.41 9.05
C LEU A 7 4.32 3.07 9.74
N GLU A 8 4.22 3.13 11.06
CA GLU A 8 3.92 1.99 11.93
C GLU A 8 2.56 2.23 12.58
N LEU A 9 1.70 1.22 12.60
CA LEU A 9 0.45 1.23 13.33
C LEU A 9 0.57 0.30 14.53
N ILE A 10 0.47 0.87 15.74
CA ILE A 10 0.56 0.10 16.98
C ILE A 10 -0.66 0.33 17.87
N GLU A 11 -0.99 -0.69 18.66
CA GLU A 11 -1.90 -0.58 19.78
C GLU A 11 -1.24 0.21 20.93
N PRO A 12 -1.90 1.22 21.52
CA PRO A 12 -1.30 2.09 22.54
C PRO A 12 -0.90 1.35 23.83
N GLU A 13 -1.64 0.30 24.19
CA GLU A 13 -1.50 -0.37 25.49
C GLU A 13 -0.30 -1.31 25.54
N ASN A 14 -0.16 -2.20 24.55
CA ASN A 14 0.91 -3.20 24.47
C ASN A 14 2.07 -2.76 23.55
N ARG A 15 1.87 -1.74 22.71
CA ARG A 15 2.81 -1.25 21.70
C ARG A 15 3.15 -2.29 20.63
N GLU A 16 2.23 -3.22 20.39
CA GLU A 16 2.34 -4.24 19.34
C GLU A 16 1.60 -3.80 18.08
N PRO A 17 1.97 -4.33 16.89
CA PRO A 17 1.21 -4.14 15.67
C PRO A 17 -0.22 -4.64 15.82
N VAL A 18 -1.15 -3.97 15.15
CA VAL A 18 -2.53 -4.47 15.00
C VAL A 18 -2.52 -5.54 13.90
N HIS A 19 -3.29 -6.61 14.06
CA HIS A 19 -3.36 -7.72 13.10
C HIS A 19 -4.78 -8.06 12.64
N GLY A 20 -4.89 -8.86 11.58
CA GLY A 20 -6.14 -9.44 11.09
C GLY A 20 -7.14 -8.43 10.52
N ALA A 21 -8.43 -8.75 10.65
CA ALA A 21 -9.51 -7.94 10.10
C ALA A 21 -9.49 -6.48 10.57
N GLU A 22 -9.11 -6.22 11.82
CA GLU A 22 -9.02 -4.86 12.34
C GLU A 22 -7.90 -4.07 11.66
N ALA A 23 -6.69 -4.66 11.58
CA ALA A 23 -5.57 -4.05 10.87
C ALA A 23 -5.92 -3.74 9.42
N ALA A 24 -6.57 -4.67 8.73
CA ALA A 24 -6.98 -4.52 7.35
C ALA A 24 -7.95 -3.34 7.15
N GLN A 25 -8.90 -3.15 8.09
CA GLN A 25 -9.80 -2.00 8.08
C GLN A 25 -9.05 -0.68 8.29
N ILE A 26 -8.09 -0.65 9.21
CA ILE A 26 -7.29 0.55 9.46
C ILE A 26 -6.41 0.87 8.25
N TRP A 27 -5.66 -0.11 7.72
CA TRP A 27 -4.79 0.07 6.56
C TRP A 27 -5.55 0.53 5.33
N SER A 28 -6.76 -0.01 5.10
CA SER A 28 -7.67 0.45 4.04
C SER A 28 -7.94 1.96 4.13
N ARG A 29 -8.27 2.46 5.32
CA ARG A 29 -8.52 3.89 5.57
C ARG A 29 -7.25 4.72 5.42
N VAL A 30 -6.12 4.22 5.92
CA VAL A 30 -4.81 4.87 5.83
C VAL A 30 -4.38 5.06 4.38
N LEU A 31 -4.42 4.00 3.57
CA LEU A 31 -4.05 4.07 2.16
C LEU A 31 -4.95 5.04 1.38
N THR A 32 -6.26 4.97 1.62
CA THR A 32 -7.23 5.89 1.01
C THR A 32 -6.93 7.35 1.38
N ALA A 33 -6.66 7.63 2.66
CA ALA A 33 -6.32 8.97 3.13
C ALA A 33 -4.98 9.49 2.57
N LEU A 34 -3.98 8.61 2.45
CA LEU A 34 -2.67 8.95 1.89
C LEU A 34 -2.77 9.30 0.41
N SER A 35 -3.53 8.53 -0.37
CA SER A 35 -3.75 8.77 -1.80
C SER A 35 -4.59 10.02 -2.09
N ALA A 36 -5.38 10.49 -1.14
CA ALA A 36 -6.26 11.64 -1.31
C ALA A 36 -7.14 11.49 -2.56
N THR A 37 -6.97 12.34 -3.58
CA THR A 37 -7.71 12.28 -4.84
C THR A 37 -6.91 11.66 -5.99
N GLU A 38 -5.66 11.25 -5.74
CA GLU A 38 -4.81 10.63 -6.77
C GLU A 38 -5.25 9.17 -7.00
N PRO A 39 -5.17 8.67 -8.25
CA PRO A 39 -5.34 7.24 -8.49
C PRO A 39 -4.27 6.45 -7.73
N TRP A 40 -4.61 5.24 -7.34
CA TRP A 40 -3.67 4.35 -6.65
C TRP A 40 -3.96 2.88 -6.96
N ALA A 41 -2.95 2.03 -6.77
CA ALA A 41 -3.00 0.61 -7.09
C ALA A 41 -2.02 -0.17 -6.20
N PHE A 42 -2.29 -1.46 -6.03
CA PHE A 42 -1.35 -2.41 -5.46
C PHE A 42 -0.56 -3.12 -6.56
N ASP A 43 0.71 -3.40 -6.28
CA ASP A 43 1.59 -4.18 -7.13
C ASP A 43 1.99 -5.47 -6.39
N PHE A 44 1.42 -6.60 -6.79
CA PHE A 44 1.78 -7.93 -6.28
C PHE A 44 2.83 -8.55 -7.20
N PHE A 45 3.90 -9.11 -6.63
CA PHE A 45 5.01 -9.75 -7.35
C PHE A 45 5.35 -11.14 -6.78
N SER A 46 4.59 -11.60 -5.79
CA SER A 46 4.68 -12.92 -5.16
C SER A 46 3.28 -13.54 -5.06
N HIS A 47 3.21 -14.87 -4.92
CA HIS A 47 1.96 -15.60 -4.70
C HIS A 47 0.84 -15.27 -5.71
N LEU A 48 1.20 -14.92 -6.95
CA LEU A 48 0.28 -14.39 -7.97
C LEU A 48 -0.90 -15.30 -8.28
N GLU A 49 -0.71 -16.61 -8.27
CA GLU A 49 -1.81 -17.57 -8.46
C GLU A 49 -2.91 -17.40 -7.40
N ARG A 50 -2.52 -17.22 -6.13
CA ARG A 50 -3.46 -16.99 -5.01
C ARG A 50 -4.17 -15.65 -5.15
N VAL A 51 -3.44 -14.61 -5.57
CA VAL A 51 -3.98 -13.26 -5.80
C VAL A 51 -4.98 -13.29 -6.96
N ARG A 52 -4.64 -13.97 -8.06
CA ARG A 52 -5.50 -14.14 -9.22
C ARG A 52 -6.78 -14.86 -8.88
N GLU A 53 -6.68 -15.99 -8.18
CA GLU A 53 -7.85 -16.76 -7.74
C GLU A 53 -8.77 -15.92 -6.86
N TYR A 54 -8.21 -15.17 -5.91
CA TYR A 54 -8.99 -14.27 -5.05
C TYR A 54 -9.68 -13.17 -5.88
N CYS A 55 -8.94 -12.48 -6.75
CA CYS A 55 -9.53 -11.42 -7.57
C CYS A 55 -10.64 -11.96 -8.48
N GLY A 56 -10.47 -13.14 -9.07
CA GLY A 56 -11.50 -13.78 -9.89
C GLY A 56 -12.76 -14.15 -9.12
N ARG A 57 -12.63 -14.62 -7.87
CA ARG A 57 -13.78 -14.94 -7.00
C ARG A 57 -14.53 -13.72 -6.52
N HIS A 58 -13.84 -12.59 -6.37
CA HIS A 58 -14.39 -11.36 -5.80
C HIS A 58 -14.61 -10.24 -6.82
N GLU A 59 -14.52 -10.56 -8.13
CA GLU A 59 -14.70 -9.62 -9.24
C GLU A 59 -13.81 -8.36 -9.16
N ILE A 60 -12.62 -8.52 -8.58
CA ILE A 60 -11.64 -7.43 -8.44
C ILE A 60 -10.89 -7.29 -9.77
N VAL A 61 -10.88 -6.09 -10.32
CA VAL A 61 -10.18 -5.77 -11.57
C VAL A 61 -8.67 -5.72 -11.33
N TYR A 62 -7.93 -6.49 -12.13
CA TYR A 62 -6.46 -6.47 -12.13
C TYR A 62 -5.92 -6.52 -13.56
N ARG A 63 -4.63 -6.14 -13.70
CA ARG A 63 -3.84 -6.34 -14.91
C ARG A 63 -2.61 -7.17 -14.61
N GLU A 64 -2.18 -7.97 -15.57
CA GLU A 64 -0.95 -8.77 -15.47
C GLU A 64 0.12 -8.24 -16.40
N MET A 65 1.36 -8.16 -15.89
CA MET A 65 2.54 -7.81 -16.66
C MET A 65 3.70 -8.71 -16.24
N GLY A 66 3.91 -9.80 -16.96
CA GLY A 66 4.95 -10.78 -16.64
C GLY A 66 4.72 -11.45 -15.28
N LYS A 67 5.59 -11.18 -14.30
CA LYS A 67 5.51 -11.70 -12.92
C LYS A 67 5.02 -10.62 -11.93
N CYS A 68 4.21 -9.68 -12.39
CA CYS A 68 3.59 -8.65 -11.58
C CYS A 68 2.09 -8.59 -11.88
N MET A 69 1.29 -8.40 -10.84
CA MET A 69 -0.15 -8.12 -10.91
C MET A 69 -0.43 -6.74 -10.34
N VAL A 70 -1.09 -5.90 -11.11
CA VAL A 70 -1.50 -4.56 -10.69
C VAL A 70 -3.00 -4.59 -10.39
N ILE A 71 -3.37 -4.36 -9.14
CA ILE A 71 -4.76 -4.27 -8.69
C ILE A 71 -5.10 -2.80 -8.51
N SER A 72 -6.01 -2.28 -9.33
CA SER A 72 -6.55 -0.93 -9.13
C SER A 72 -7.30 -0.88 -7.79
N ALA A 73 -7.18 0.23 -7.07
CA ALA A 73 -7.81 0.46 -5.76
C ALA A 73 -9.24 -0.12 -5.69
N PRO A 74 -9.47 -1.24 -4.97
CA PRO A 74 -10.80 -1.80 -4.82
C PRO A 74 -11.68 -0.85 -4.02
N GLY A 75 -12.96 -0.74 -4.39
CA GLY A 75 -13.93 0.06 -3.64
C GLY A 75 -14.60 -0.72 -2.51
N GLY A 76 -15.15 0.01 -1.53
CA GLY A 76 -15.99 -0.55 -0.48
C GLY A 76 -15.31 -1.65 0.35
N ASP A 77 -16.07 -2.71 0.65
CA ASP A 77 -15.61 -3.81 1.51
C ASP A 77 -14.55 -4.72 0.86
N ALA A 78 -14.35 -4.61 -0.46
CA ALA A 78 -13.36 -5.41 -1.18
C ALA A 78 -11.93 -5.06 -0.78
N LEU A 79 -11.66 -3.80 -0.41
CA LEU A 79 -10.32 -3.36 -0.03
C LEU A 79 -9.89 -3.95 1.32
N PRO A 80 -10.63 -3.78 2.43
CA PRO A 80 -10.28 -4.44 3.69
C PRO A 80 -10.18 -5.96 3.55
N ALA A 81 -11.11 -6.60 2.81
CA ALA A 81 -11.07 -8.05 2.63
C ALA A 81 -9.81 -8.53 1.87
N LEU A 82 -9.36 -7.77 0.87
CA LEU A 82 -8.11 -8.04 0.16
C LEU A 82 -6.91 -7.91 1.11
N LEU A 83 -6.86 -6.84 1.91
CA LEU A 83 -5.77 -6.59 2.84
C LEU A 83 -5.67 -7.66 3.93
N GLU A 84 -6.81 -8.05 4.52
CA GLU A 84 -6.87 -9.14 5.50
C GLU A 84 -6.38 -10.46 4.87
N ARG A 85 -6.83 -10.75 3.64
CA ARG A 85 -6.47 -12.00 2.97
C ARG A 85 -4.97 -12.14 2.71
N PHE A 86 -4.30 -11.03 2.45
CA PHE A 86 -2.90 -10.97 2.03
C PHE A 86 -2.00 -10.25 3.05
N GLU A 87 -2.42 -10.14 4.31
CA GLU A 87 -1.64 -9.41 5.33
C GLU A 87 -0.23 -9.98 5.54
N GLY A 88 -0.07 -11.30 5.43
CA GLY A 88 1.21 -12.01 5.52
C GLY A 88 2.05 -11.98 4.24
N GLU A 89 1.61 -11.26 3.20
CA GLU A 89 2.37 -11.07 1.97
C GLU A 89 2.98 -9.66 1.95
N THR A 90 4.24 -9.55 1.53
CA THR A 90 4.81 -8.23 1.20
C THR A 90 4.44 -7.88 -0.23
N PHE A 91 3.76 -6.74 -0.42
CA PHE A 91 3.39 -6.22 -1.73
C PHE A 91 3.61 -4.71 -1.81
N GLY A 92 3.56 -4.19 -3.04
CA GLY A 92 3.75 -2.78 -3.30
C GLY A 92 2.44 -2.01 -3.36
N VAL A 93 2.50 -0.71 -3.12
CA VAL A 93 1.42 0.24 -3.39
C VAL A 93 2.00 1.47 -4.08
N ARG A 94 1.28 2.05 -5.03
CA ARG A 94 1.67 3.32 -5.64
C ARG A 94 0.46 4.21 -5.84
N SER A 95 0.69 5.51 -5.75
CA SER A 95 -0.34 6.52 -5.94
C SER A 95 0.22 7.70 -6.75
N GLY A 96 -0.56 8.19 -7.71
CA GLY A 96 -0.22 9.35 -8.50
C GLY A 96 -0.64 9.24 -9.98
N GLY A 97 -0.73 10.40 -10.62
CA GLY A 97 -1.08 10.57 -12.03
C GLY A 97 -0.49 9.58 -13.06
N PRO A 98 0.75 9.07 -12.94
CA PRO A 98 1.25 8.07 -13.88
C PRO A 98 0.37 6.82 -14.01
N LEU A 99 -0.42 6.45 -13.00
CA LEU A 99 -1.38 5.33 -13.05
C LEU A 99 -2.54 5.53 -14.02
N LEU A 100 -2.82 6.77 -14.44
CA LEU A 100 -3.83 7.05 -15.47
C LEU A 100 -3.36 6.57 -16.85
N ALA A 101 -2.05 6.37 -17.01
CA ALA A 101 -1.44 5.73 -18.16
C ALA A 101 -0.81 4.40 -17.72
N VAL A 102 -0.50 3.52 -18.68
CA VAL A 102 0.27 2.32 -18.38
C VAL A 102 1.74 2.71 -18.24
N ASP A 103 2.30 2.63 -17.03
CA ASP A 103 3.74 2.81 -16.78
C ASP A 103 4.48 1.49 -17.04
N GLU A 104 4.60 1.13 -18.32
CA GLU A 104 5.18 -0.16 -18.77
C GLU A 104 6.61 -0.37 -18.25
N ALA A 105 7.38 0.71 -18.13
CA ALA A 105 8.76 0.66 -17.65
C ALA A 105 8.81 0.22 -16.18
N LEU A 106 8.01 0.85 -15.31
CA LEU A 106 7.93 0.44 -13.91
C LEU A 106 7.33 -0.97 -13.77
N GLU A 107 6.27 -1.28 -14.52
CA GLU A 107 5.62 -2.59 -14.43
C GLU A 107 6.55 -3.74 -14.84
N GLY A 108 7.32 -3.55 -15.92
CA GLY A 108 8.36 -4.50 -16.34
C GLY A 108 9.51 -4.62 -15.32
N ASP A 109 9.82 -3.54 -14.61
CA ASP A 109 10.84 -3.58 -13.56
C ASP A 109 10.36 -4.24 -12.27
N LEU A 110 9.09 -4.02 -11.88
CA LEU A 110 8.45 -4.69 -10.75
C LEU A 110 8.45 -6.22 -10.95
N ALA A 111 8.15 -6.68 -12.18
CA ALA A 111 8.19 -8.10 -12.51
C ALA A 111 9.59 -8.74 -12.39
N ARG A 112 10.66 -7.94 -12.48
CA ARG A 112 12.06 -8.41 -12.41
C ARG A 112 12.68 -8.23 -11.03
N ARG A 113 12.34 -7.16 -10.33
CA ARG A 113 13.04 -6.68 -9.13
C ARG A 113 12.13 -6.56 -7.90
N GLY A 114 10.81 -6.79 -8.04
CA GLY A 114 9.85 -6.49 -6.97
C GLY A 114 9.91 -5.02 -6.57
N VAL A 115 9.71 -4.74 -5.27
CA VAL A 115 9.66 -3.37 -4.72
C VAL A 115 10.92 -2.54 -4.96
N ASP A 116 12.07 -3.16 -5.22
CA ASP A 116 13.31 -2.44 -5.54
C ASP A 116 13.18 -1.61 -6.83
N ALA A 117 12.25 -1.96 -7.72
CA ALA A 117 11.92 -1.20 -8.90
C ALA A 117 11.49 0.24 -8.60
N TYR A 118 10.88 0.48 -7.43
CA TYR A 118 10.41 1.82 -7.05
C TYR A 118 11.54 2.83 -6.88
N HIS A 119 12.76 2.41 -6.54
CA HIS A 119 13.88 3.33 -6.28
C HIS A 119 14.17 4.31 -7.43
N GLN A 120 13.87 3.92 -8.67
CA GLN A 120 14.15 4.75 -9.84
C GLN A 120 12.93 5.58 -10.28
N THR A 121 11.72 5.18 -9.89
CA THR A 121 10.46 5.72 -10.44
C THR A 121 9.63 6.49 -9.43
N TYR A 122 9.84 6.29 -8.12
CA TYR A 122 9.09 6.98 -7.07
C TYR A 122 9.02 8.53 -7.18
N PRO A 123 10.00 9.25 -7.78
CA PRO A 123 9.87 10.70 -7.96
C PRO A 123 8.69 11.12 -8.85
N ASN A 124 8.22 10.23 -9.73
CA ASN A 124 7.14 10.49 -10.67
C ASN A 124 5.76 10.33 -10.03
N TYR A 125 5.68 9.65 -8.89
CA TYR A 125 4.45 9.34 -8.16
C TYR A 125 4.24 10.33 -6.99
N LEU A 126 3.01 10.37 -6.45
CA LEU A 126 2.77 10.96 -5.13
C LEU A 126 3.56 10.19 -4.08
N PHE A 127 3.46 8.86 -4.12
CA PHE A 127 4.33 7.93 -3.42
C PHE A 127 4.34 6.57 -4.11
N CYS A 128 5.43 5.84 -3.94
CA CYS A 128 5.44 4.37 -3.98
C CYS A 128 5.58 3.87 -2.54
N GLY A 129 5.19 2.65 -2.25
CA GLY A 129 5.27 2.12 -0.90
C GLY A 129 5.34 0.60 -0.86
N VAL A 130 5.85 0.12 0.27
CA VAL A 130 5.96 -1.30 0.58
C VAL A 130 5.05 -1.58 1.76
N CYS A 131 4.09 -2.48 1.55
CA CYS A 131 3.14 -2.96 2.54
C CYS A 131 3.71 -4.20 3.22
N ASP A 132 3.91 -4.12 4.53
CA ASP A 132 4.30 -5.22 5.41
C ASP A 132 3.32 -5.25 6.59
N PHE A 133 2.08 -5.59 6.29
CA PHE A 133 0.95 -5.36 7.18
C PHE A 133 0.86 -6.37 8.31
N GLU A 134 1.32 -7.60 8.11
CA GLU A 134 1.52 -8.55 9.20
C GLU A 134 2.44 -7.96 10.28
N ASN A 135 3.47 -7.20 9.91
CA ASN A 135 4.36 -6.54 10.89
C ASN A 135 3.91 -5.11 11.26
N GLY A 136 2.77 -4.64 10.75
CA GLY A 136 2.25 -3.29 11.04
C GLY A 136 3.00 -2.14 10.37
N PHE A 137 3.67 -2.38 9.24
CA PHE A 137 4.46 -1.37 8.54
C PHE A 137 3.94 -1.00 7.15
N LEU A 138 4.05 0.29 6.84
CA LEU A 138 3.99 0.85 5.50
C LEU A 138 5.19 1.77 5.30
N THR A 139 6.08 1.43 4.37
CA THR A 139 7.22 2.29 4.03
C THR A 139 6.93 3.05 2.75
N LEU A 140 6.91 4.39 2.81
CA LEU A 140 6.66 5.26 1.65
C LEU A 140 7.96 5.82 1.07
N LEU A 141 8.14 5.67 -0.24
CA LEU A 141 9.15 6.36 -1.05
C LEU A 141 8.50 7.54 -1.76
N THR A 142 8.91 8.77 -1.43
CA THR A 142 8.26 9.97 -1.96
C THR A 142 9.15 11.19 -1.94
N LYS A 143 9.08 12.03 -2.99
CA LYS A 143 9.61 13.41 -2.95
C LYS A 143 8.53 14.46 -2.66
N ARG A 144 7.26 14.07 -2.68
CA ARG A 144 6.10 14.98 -2.66
C ARG A 144 5.45 15.09 -1.29
N LEU A 145 5.54 14.04 -0.46
CA LEU A 145 5.01 14.06 0.90
C LEU A 145 6.10 14.30 1.93
N TRP A 146 5.74 14.99 3.00
CA TRP A 146 6.55 15.14 4.21
C TRP A 146 6.01 14.24 5.32
N ALA A 147 6.88 13.85 6.27
CA ALA A 147 6.46 13.08 7.44
C ALA A 147 5.29 13.73 8.19
N SER A 148 5.33 15.05 8.39
CA SER A 148 4.23 15.81 8.99
C SER A 148 2.95 15.78 8.16
N GLU A 149 3.05 15.75 6.84
CA GLU A 149 1.90 15.64 5.95
C GLU A 149 1.29 14.23 5.97
N VAL A 150 2.12 13.19 6.02
CA VAL A 150 1.69 11.80 6.22
C VAL A 150 0.87 11.70 7.51
N ILE A 151 1.40 12.19 8.64
CA ILE A 151 0.67 12.23 9.91
C ILE A 151 -0.63 13.02 9.78
N ARG A 152 -0.59 14.23 9.21
CA ARG A 152 -1.79 15.07 9.04
C ARG A 152 -2.90 14.39 8.23
N ARG A 153 -2.56 13.57 7.24
CA ARG A 153 -3.54 12.80 6.44
C ARG A 153 -4.07 11.57 7.19
N VAL A 154 -3.22 10.91 7.97
CA VAL A 154 -3.55 9.65 8.65
C VAL A 154 -4.28 9.88 9.99
N THR A 155 -3.88 10.85 10.80
CA THR A 155 -4.48 11.10 12.12
C THR A 155 -6.02 11.18 12.11
N PRO A 156 -6.68 11.90 11.17
CA PRO A 156 -8.13 11.96 11.13
C PRO A 156 -8.80 10.59 10.97
N VAL A 157 -8.21 9.67 10.20
CA VAL A 157 -8.80 8.35 9.98
C VAL A 157 -8.53 7.36 11.11
N LEU A 158 -7.62 7.69 12.02
CA LEU A 158 -7.31 6.91 13.22
C LEU A 158 -7.97 7.45 14.49
N THR A 159 -8.59 8.63 14.46
CA THR A 159 -9.06 9.32 15.67
C THR A 159 -10.08 8.51 16.48
N ASP A 160 -10.88 7.69 15.81
CA ASP A 160 -11.89 6.83 16.44
C ASP A 160 -11.46 5.35 16.51
N LEU A 161 -10.19 5.07 16.23
CA LEU A 161 -9.61 3.74 16.24
C LEU A 161 -8.63 3.67 17.42
N ALA A 162 -8.59 2.54 18.13
CA ALA A 162 -7.73 2.36 19.30
C ALA A 162 -6.26 2.13 18.92
N VAL A 163 -5.72 2.93 18.00
CA VAL A 163 -4.42 2.72 17.35
C VAL A 163 -3.68 4.04 17.13
N GLU A 164 -2.35 3.98 17.19
CA GLU A 164 -1.47 5.13 16.97
C GLU A 164 -0.62 4.95 15.72
N ALA A 165 -0.59 5.99 14.88
CA ALA A 165 0.38 6.12 13.79
C ALA A 165 1.70 6.69 14.30
N ARG A 166 2.79 5.97 14.07
CA ARG A 166 4.14 6.42 14.42
C ARG A 166 5.04 6.43 13.19
N ILE A 167 5.96 7.40 13.16
CA ILE A 167 7.05 7.42 12.19
C ILE A 167 8.30 6.98 12.95
N PRO A 168 8.84 5.78 12.67
CA PRO A 168 10.10 5.32 13.27
C PRO A 168 11.20 6.35 12.98
N ARG A 169 12.03 6.62 14.00
CA ARG A 169 13.15 7.55 13.89
C ARG A 169 14.36 6.89 13.23
#